data_AF-A0A258B488-F1
#
_entry.id   AF-A0A258B488-F1
#
_cell.length_a   1.000
_cell.length_b   1.000
_cell.length_c   1.000
_cell.angle_alpha   90.00
_cell.angle_beta   90.00
_cell.angle_gamma   90.00
#
_symmetry.space_group_name_H-M   'P 1'
#
loop_
_entity.id
_entity.type
_entity.pdbx_description
1 polymer ?
#
loop_
_entity_poly.entity_id
_entity_poly.type
_entity_poly.pdbx_seq_one_letter_code
_entity_poly.pdbx_strand_id
1 'polypeptide(L)'
;MRAQWPDLPVILVSGTVGEDFAIDSLKSGATGYVLKSRLSRLVPAVRRAMQEVEERTERRRLEAQFIEAQKMEVIGQLAAGVAHDFNNILGVIMGYSDIMLMKLPPADPLRNYVGEIRRASERATGLTLQLLVFGRKQMVQPAVIDLNIVLRDLEQMLERLIDENIELTILPCTHPGRIIAEPATSGRC
;
A
#
# COMPACT_ATOMS: atom_id res chain seq x y z
N MET A 1 -36.75 -5.47 0.07
CA MET A 1 -35.98 -5.48 1.34
C MET A 1 -34.47 -5.59 1.12
N ARG A 2 -34.00 -6.58 0.34
CA ARG A 2 -32.56 -6.76 0.04
C ARG A 2 -31.86 -5.55 -0.60
N ALA A 3 -32.57 -4.73 -1.38
CA ALA A 3 -32.00 -3.54 -2.02
C ALA A 3 -31.65 -2.41 -1.04
N GLN A 4 -32.27 -2.40 0.14
CA GLN A 4 -32.10 -1.34 1.13
C GLN A 4 -31.15 -1.77 2.27
N TRP A 5 -31.02 -3.09 2.49
CA TRP A 5 -30.15 -3.68 3.50
C TRP A 5 -29.50 -4.96 2.94
N PRO A 6 -28.49 -4.85 2.07
CA PRO A 6 -27.97 -5.99 1.30
C PRO A 6 -27.23 -7.02 2.16
N ASP A 7 -26.64 -6.58 3.26
CA ASP A 7 -25.78 -7.39 4.13
C ASP A 7 -26.40 -7.70 5.50
N LEU A 8 -27.61 -7.18 5.77
CA LEU A 8 -28.32 -7.46 7.00
C LEU A 8 -29.24 -8.68 6.79
N PRO A 9 -29.06 -9.76 7.58
CA PRO A 9 -29.94 -10.90 7.47
C PRO A 9 -31.33 -10.56 8.03
N VAL A 10 -32.38 -10.72 7.22
CA VAL A 10 -33.76 -10.45 7.62
C VAL A 10 -34.53 -11.76 7.75
N ILE A 11 -35.02 -12.06 8.95
CA ILE A 11 -35.87 -13.23 9.21
C ILE A 11 -37.28 -12.75 9.51
N LEU A 12 -38.24 -13.19 8.69
CA LEU A 12 -39.64 -12.84 8.87
C LEU A 12 -40.33 -13.85 9.80
N VAL A 13 -41.07 -13.34 10.79
CA VAL A 13 -41.83 -14.18 11.72
C VAL A 13 -43.33 -13.89 11.63
N SER A 14 -44.12 -14.82 11.07
CA SER A 14 -45.57 -14.62 10.86
C SER A 14 -46.44 -15.60 11.65
N GLY A 15 -47.59 -15.12 12.15
CA GLY A 15 -48.56 -15.91 12.91
C GLY A 15 -49.70 -16.51 12.08
N THR A 16 -49.91 -15.99 10.88
CA THR A 16 -50.91 -16.45 9.93
C THR A 16 -50.31 -16.46 8.53
N VAL A 17 -50.80 -17.41 7.72
CA VAL A 17 -50.61 -17.60 6.27
C VAL A 17 -49.52 -18.59 5.83
N GLY A 18 -49.91 -19.41 4.84
CA GLY A 18 -49.23 -20.60 4.30
C GLY A 18 -48.08 -20.34 3.31
N GLU A 19 -47.60 -21.41 2.69
CA GLU A 19 -46.33 -21.50 1.94
C GLU A 19 -46.12 -20.37 0.91
N ASP A 20 -47.17 -19.90 0.24
CA ASP A 20 -47.11 -18.83 -0.76
C ASP A 20 -46.54 -17.52 -0.18
N PHE A 21 -46.89 -17.17 1.06
CA PHE A 21 -46.37 -15.96 1.70
C PHE A 21 -44.91 -16.12 2.12
N ALA A 22 -44.49 -17.33 2.50
CA ALA A 22 -43.09 -17.62 2.78
C ALA A 22 -42.23 -17.54 1.51
N ILE A 23 -42.75 -18.06 0.38
CA ILE A 23 -42.08 -17.98 -0.92
C ILE A 23 -41.94 -16.53 -1.38
N ASP A 24 -43.00 -15.73 -1.27
CA ASP A 24 -42.97 -14.32 -1.67
C ASP A 24 -42.02 -13.48 -0.81
N SER A 25 -41.97 -13.79 0.49
CA SER A 25 -41.02 -13.15 1.43
C SER A 25 -39.56 -13.46 1.08
N LEU A 26 -39.25 -14.71 0.72
CA LEU A 26 -37.90 -15.11 0.29
C LEU A 26 -37.53 -14.45 -1.05
N LYS A 27 -38.45 -14.39 -2.02
CA LYS A 27 -38.25 -13.67 -3.29
C LYS A 27 -38.01 -12.17 -3.07
N SER A 28 -38.65 -11.58 -2.06
CA SER A 28 -38.50 -10.17 -1.66
C SER A 28 -37.19 -9.86 -0.91
N GLY A 29 -36.40 -10.89 -0.62
CA GLY A 29 -35.06 -10.78 -0.05
C GLY A 29 -34.95 -11.08 1.44
N ALA A 30 -35.94 -11.73 2.06
CA ALA A 30 -35.76 -12.30 3.38
C ALA A 30 -34.75 -13.45 3.34
N THR A 31 -33.87 -13.52 4.34
CA THR A 31 -32.89 -14.61 4.51
C THR A 31 -33.56 -15.86 5.09
N GLY A 32 -34.68 -15.69 5.80
CA GLY A 32 -35.43 -16.80 6.35
C GLY A 32 -36.85 -16.43 6.76
N TYR A 33 -37.66 -17.46 6.98
CA TYR A 33 -39.03 -17.35 7.43
C TYR A 33 -39.30 -18.34 8.55
N VAL A 34 -39.99 -17.91 9.60
CA VAL A 34 -40.36 -18.73 10.75
C VAL A 34 -41.81 -18.47 11.15
N LEU A 35 -42.58 -19.53 11.42
CA LEU A 35 -43.95 -19.40 11.92
C LEU A 35 -43.95 -19.07 13.41
N LYS A 36 -44.84 -18.19 13.89
CA LYS A 36 -45.01 -17.91 15.34
C LYS A 36 -45.43 -19.16 16.14
N SER A 37 -46.06 -20.14 15.49
CA SER A 37 -46.37 -21.45 16.08
C SER A 37 -45.15 -22.38 16.20
N ARG A 38 -44.01 -22.03 15.58
CA ARG A 38 -42.77 -22.83 15.53
C ARG A 38 -41.53 -21.98 15.86
N LEU A 39 -41.64 -21.14 16.89
CA LEU A 39 -40.54 -20.26 17.33
C LEU A 39 -39.25 -20.99 17.72
N SER A 40 -39.32 -22.28 18.07
CA SER A 40 -38.12 -23.12 18.28
C SER A 40 -37.19 -23.15 17.07
N ARG A 41 -37.69 -22.90 15.86
CA ARG A 41 -36.90 -22.82 14.62
C ARG A 41 -36.24 -21.46 14.40
N LEU A 42 -36.57 -20.43 15.18
CA LEU A 42 -35.99 -19.10 15.04
C LEU A 42 -34.50 -19.09 15.35
N VAL A 43 -34.08 -19.71 16.46
CA VAL A 43 -32.66 -19.74 16.85
C VAL A 43 -31.79 -20.43 15.78
N PRO A 44 -32.15 -21.62 15.26
CA PRO A 44 -31.43 -22.22 14.12
C PRO A 44 -31.47 -21.38 12.84
N ALA A 45 -32.57 -20.67 12.56
CA ALA A 45 -32.67 -19.80 11.40
C ALA A 45 -31.74 -18.58 11.51
N VAL A 46 -31.71 -17.92 12.67
CA VAL A 46 -30.80 -16.81 12.97
C VAL A 46 -29.36 -17.26 12.86
N ARG A 47 -28.99 -18.40 13.47
CA ARG A 47 -27.62 -18.92 13.43
C ARG A 47 -27.15 -19.16 12.00
N ARG A 48 -27.97 -19.80 11.16
CA ARG A 48 -27.64 -20.03 9.74
C ARG A 48 -27.49 -18.72 8.98
N ALA A 49 -28.41 -17.78 9.18
CA ALA A 49 -28.37 -16.48 8.50
C ALA A 49 -27.12 -15.66 8.90
N MET A 50 -26.71 -15.72 10.16
CA MET A 50 -25.47 -15.07 10.62
C MET A 50 -24.22 -15.73 10.03
N GLN A 51 -24.16 -17.07 9.98
CA GLN A 51 -23.03 -17.78 9.36
C GLN A 51 -22.89 -17.42 7.87
N GLU A 52 -24.00 -17.39 7.13
CA GLU A 52 -24.00 -17.03 5.71
C GLU A 52 -23.53 -15.57 5.48
N VAL A 53 -23.85 -14.65 6.39
CA VAL A 53 -23.39 -13.26 6.34
C VAL A 53 -21.90 -13.17 6.66
N GLU A 54 -21.43 -13.88 7.68
CA GLU A 54 -20.00 -13.93 8.04
C GLU A 54 -19.16 -14.48 6.87
N GLU A 55 -19.56 -15.62 6.30
CA GLU A 55 -18.89 -16.24 5.15
C GLU A 55 -18.84 -15.31 3.94
N ARG A 56 -19.96 -14.61 3.64
CA ARG A 56 -19.99 -13.62 2.55
C ARG A 56 -19.11 -12.41 2.82
N THR A 57 -19.09 -11.93 4.05
CA THR A 57 -18.29 -10.77 4.46
C THR A 57 -16.81 -11.10 4.33
N GLU A 58 -16.37 -12.24 4.88
CA GLU A 58 -14.97 -12.65 4.80
C GLU A 58 -14.56 -12.94 3.36
N ARG A 59 -15.42 -13.59 2.58
CA ARG A 59 -15.15 -13.81 1.15
C ARG A 59 -14.97 -12.50 0.39
N ARG A 60 -15.84 -11.51 0.58
CA ARG A 60 -15.71 -10.19 -0.06
C ARG A 60 -14.44 -9.46 0.39
N ARG A 61 -14.07 -9.58 1.67
CA ARG A 61 -12.84 -9.02 2.21
C ARG A 61 -11.61 -9.61 1.51
N LEU A 62 -11.57 -10.94 1.39
CA LEU A 62 -10.49 -11.65 0.70
C LEU A 62 -10.45 -11.32 -0.80
N GLU A 63 -11.61 -11.24 -1.47
CA GLU A 63 -11.71 -10.83 -2.87
C GLU A 63 -11.19 -9.39 -3.07
N ALA A 64 -11.54 -8.46 -2.18
CA ALA A 64 -11.04 -7.08 -2.22
C ALA A 64 -9.51 -7.02 -2.03
N GLN A 65 -8.99 -7.74 -1.03
CA GLN A 65 -7.55 -7.86 -0.79
C GLN A 65 -6.83 -8.49 -1.99
N PHE A 66 -7.43 -9.50 -2.62
CA PHE A 66 -6.87 -10.15 -3.80
C PHE A 66 -6.80 -9.20 -5.00
N ILE A 67 -7.87 -8.43 -5.26
CA ILE A 67 -7.89 -7.43 -6.33
C ILE A 67 -6.84 -6.34 -6.09
N GLU A 68 -6.73 -5.84 -4.86
CA GLU A 68 -5.71 -4.85 -4.49
C GLU A 68 -4.29 -5.43 -4.67
N ALA A 69 -4.09 -6.67 -4.24
CA ALA A 69 -2.84 -7.41 -4.44
C ALA A 69 -2.45 -7.54 -5.92
N GLN A 70 -3.39 -7.84 -6.81
CA GLN A 70 -3.14 -7.95 -8.26
C GLN A 70 -2.83 -6.59 -8.89
N LYS A 71 -3.53 -5.52 -8.49
CA LYS A 71 -3.23 -4.17 -8.97
C LYS A 71 -1.79 -3.78 -8.64
N MET A 72 -1.36 -4.06 -7.42
CA MET A 72 0.00 -3.75 -6.99
C MET A 72 1.06 -4.58 -7.74
N GLU A 73 0.77 -5.84 -8.06
CA GLU A 73 1.66 -6.68 -8.86
C GLU A 73 1.89 -6.12 -10.26
N VAL A 74 0.83 -5.66 -10.94
CA VAL A 74 0.92 -5.03 -12.26
C VAL A 74 1.70 -3.71 -12.18
N ILE A 75 1.46 -2.89 -11.16
CA ILE A 75 2.21 -1.65 -10.92
C ILE A 75 3.70 -1.95 -10.70
N GLY A 76 4.02 -2.97 -9.90
CA GLY A 76 5.40 -3.39 -9.64
C GLY A 76 6.13 -3.89 -10.89
N GLN A 77 5.46 -4.68 -11.73
CA GLN A 77 6.03 -5.13 -13.01
C GLN A 77 6.28 -3.96 -13.97
N LEU A 78 5.32 -3.04 -14.10
CA LEU A 78 5.48 -1.84 -14.92
C LEU A 78 6.64 -0.97 -14.41
N ALA A 79 6.69 -0.73 -13.10
CA ALA A 79 7.75 0.05 -12.47
C ALA A 79 9.13 -0.58 -12.68
N ALA A 80 9.24 -1.91 -12.59
CA ALA A 80 10.50 -2.61 -12.83
C ALA A 80 10.99 -2.48 -14.28
N GLY A 81 10.10 -2.61 -15.26
CA GLY A 81 10.45 -2.42 -16.68
C GLY A 81 10.87 -0.99 -16.98
N VAL A 82 10.07 -0.01 -16.54
CA VAL A 82 10.35 1.42 -16.73
C VAL A 82 11.68 1.79 -16.05
N ALA A 83 11.90 1.33 -14.82
CA ALA A 83 13.12 1.62 -14.08
C ALA A 83 14.37 1.04 -14.74
N HIS A 84 14.28 -0.18 -15.29
CA HIS A 84 15.37 -0.78 -16.05
C HIS A 84 15.75 0.10 -17.26
N ASP A 85 14.77 0.55 -18.04
CA ASP A 85 15.01 1.35 -19.23
C ASP A 85 15.57 2.74 -18.90
N PHE A 86 15.09 3.37 -17.83
CA PHE A 86 15.68 4.62 -17.33
C PHE A 86 17.13 4.44 -16.90
N ASN A 87 17.43 3.39 -16.14
CA ASN A 87 18.79 3.09 -15.69
C ASN A 87 19.72 2.79 -16.87
N ASN A 88 19.22 2.19 -17.96
CA ASN A 88 20.00 1.97 -19.17
C ASN A 88 20.44 3.29 -19.81
N ILE A 89 19.51 4.24 -19.97
CA ILE A 89 19.80 5.55 -20.55
C ILE A 89 20.76 6.33 -19.65
N LEU A 90 20.51 6.34 -18.33
CA LEU A 90 21.36 7.00 -17.35
C LEU A 90 22.78 6.41 -17.32
N GLY A 91 22.91 5.09 -17.48
CA GLY A 91 24.20 4.40 -17.59
C GLY A 91 25.00 4.87 -18.79
N VAL A 92 24.36 5.06 -19.95
CA VAL A 92 25.00 5.61 -21.15
C VAL A 92 25.45 7.06 -20.93
N ILE A 93 24.60 7.89 -20.32
CA ILE A 93 24.92 9.29 -20.02
C ILE A 93 26.10 9.40 -19.04
N MET A 94 26.10 8.59 -17.98
CA MET A 94 27.23 8.49 -17.04
C MET A 94 28.50 8.05 -17.77
N GLY A 95 28.44 6.98 -18.56
CA GLY A 95 29.60 6.46 -19.28
C GLY A 95 30.24 7.47 -20.22
N TYR A 96 29.44 8.23 -20.99
CA TYR A 96 29.97 9.32 -21.81
C TYR A 96 30.55 10.45 -20.97
N SER A 97 29.91 10.79 -19.84
CA SER A 97 30.42 11.81 -18.92
C SER A 97 31.77 11.41 -18.34
N ASP A 98 31.95 10.14 -17.96
CA ASP A 98 33.22 9.61 -17.45
C ASP A 98 34.32 9.66 -18.53
N ILE A 99 34.01 9.24 -19.75
CA ILE A 99 34.96 9.31 -20.88
C ILE A 99 35.36 10.77 -21.16
N MET A 100 34.42 11.71 -21.10
CA MET A 100 34.70 13.14 -21.28
C MET A 100 35.60 13.68 -20.15
N LEU A 101 35.33 13.33 -18.89
CA LEU A 101 36.17 13.73 -17.75
C LEU A 101 37.60 13.16 -17.83
N MET A 102 37.77 11.96 -18.42
CA MET A 102 39.09 11.38 -18.66
C MET A 102 39.87 12.11 -19.77
N LYS A 103 39.17 12.65 -20.78
CA LYS A 103 39.80 13.29 -21.95
C LYS A 103 40.02 14.80 -21.79
N LEU A 104 39.21 15.48 -20.98
CA LEU A 104 39.33 16.92 -20.78
C LEU A 104 40.57 17.26 -19.92
N PRO A 105 41.28 18.38 -20.21
CA PRO A 105 42.30 18.91 -19.32
C PRO A 105 41.76 19.26 -17.93
N PRO A 106 42.58 19.23 -16.86
CA PRO A 106 42.15 19.59 -15.50
C PRO A 106 41.60 21.02 -15.37
N ALA A 107 42.14 21.96 -16.15
CA ALA A 107 41.73 23.36 -16.14
C ALA A 107 40.63 23.68 -17.16
N ASP A 108 40.08 22.68 -17.85
CA ASP A 108 39.06 22.92 -18.86
C ASP A 108 37.72 23.33 -18.21
N PRO A 109 37.14 24.49 -18.55
CA PRO A 109 35.86 24.93 -18.01
C PRO A 109 34.71 23.94 -18.23
N LEU A 110 34.75 23.14 -19.30
CA LEU A 110 33.73 22.12 -19.61
C LEU A 110 33.72 20.99 -18.59
N ARG A 111 34.82 20.75 -17.87
CA ARG A 111 34.95 19.69 -16.88
C ARG A 111 33.92 19.84 -15.75
N ASN A 112 33.60 21.08 -15.35
CA ASN A 112 32.57 21.36 -14.34
C ASN A 112 31.18 20.97 -14.81
N TYR A 113 30.83 21.33 -16.06
CA TYR A 113 29.53 20.99 -16.65
C TYR A 113 29.36 19.47 -16.81
N VAL A 114 30.40 18.77 -17.29
CA VAL A 114 30.37 17.30 -17.40
C VAL A 114 30.27 16.64 -16.02
N GLY A 115 30.94 17.20 -15.01
CA GLY A 115 30.82 16.75 -13.63
C GLY A 115 29.38 16.87 -13.08
N GLU A 116 28.69 17.96 -13.41
CA GLU A 116 27.27 18.14 -13.06
C GLU A 116 26.35 17.14 -13.77
N ILE A 117 26.56 16.89 -15.06
CA ILE A 117 25.79 15.88 -15.82
C ILE A 117 25.96 14.49 -15.20
N ARG A 118 27.19 14.12 -14.83
CA ARG A 118 27.49 12.86 -14.15
C ARG A 118 26.78 12.76 -12.80
N ARG A 119 26.91 13.78 -11.93
CA ARG A 119 26.25 13.83 -10.62
C ARG A 119 24.72 13.79 -10.73
N ALA A 120 24.15 14.50 -11.69
CA ALA A 120 22.71 14.49 -11.94
C ALA A 120 22.22 13.10 -12.37
N SER A 121 23.01 12.41 -13.21
CA SER A 121 22.70 11.05 -13.66
C SER A 121 22.79 10.03 -12.51
N GLU A 122 23.79 10.13 -11.63
CA GLU A 122 23.90 9.32 -10.42
C GLU A 122 22.68 9.50 -9.50
N ARG A 123 22.26 10.76 -9.27
CA ARG A 123 21.06 11.05 -8.45
C ARG A 123 19.80 10.48 -9.08
N ALA A 124 19.64 10.59 -10.39
CA ALA A 124 18.47 10.07 -11.11
C ALA A 124 18.39 8.53 -11.05
N THR A 125 19.53 7.83 -11.08
CA THR A 125 19.58 6.37 -10.87
C THR A 125 19.09 6.01 -9.47
N GLY A 126 19.52 6.77 -8.45
CA GLY A 126 19.06 6.59 -7.07
C GLY A 126 17.54 6.74 -6.91
N LEU A 127 16.94 7.76 -7.54
CA LEU A 127 15.48 7.97 -7.54
C LEU A 127 14.72 6.83 -8.25
N THR A 128 15.30 6.31 -9.33
CA THR A 128 14.72 5.19 -10.09
C THR A 128 14.71 3.90 -9.26
N LEU A 129 15.74 3.65 -8.45
CA LEU A 129 15.74 2.55 -7.48
C LEU A 129 14.70 2.72 -6.37
N GLN A 130 14.44 3.94 -5.90
CA GLN A 130 13.41 4.20 -4.88
C GLN A 130 12.00 3.88 -5.39
N LEU A 131 11.69 4.17 -6.66
CA LEU A 131 10.43 3.78 -7.30
C LEU A 131 10.25 2.24 -7.37
N LEU A 132 11.34 1.52 -7.63
CA LEU A 132 11.38 0.04 -7.63
C LEU A 132 11.09 -0.55 -6.23
N VAL A 133 11.59 0.10 -5.18
CA VAL A 133 11.31 -0.28 -3.78
C VAL A 133 9.83 -0.05 -3.45
N PHE A 134 9.24 1.04 -3.94
CA PHE A 134 7.81 1.31 -3.77
C PHE A 134 6.92 0.31 -4.53
N GLY A 135 7.35 -0.16 -5.71
CA GLY A 135 6.62 -1.13 -6.52
C GLY A 135 6.73 -2.58 -6.07
N ARG A 136 7.72 -2.93 -5.23
CA ARG A 136 7.84 -4.28 -4.66
C ARG A 136 7.00 -4.38 -3.40
N LYS A 137 6.01 -5.28 -3.40
CA LYS A 137 5.44 -5.85 -2.16
C LYS A 137 6.58 -6.37 -1.28
N GLN A 138 7.10 -5.56 -0.37
CA GLN A 138 7.46 -6.12 0.92
C GLN A 138 6.17 -6.16 1.71
N MET A 139 5.79 -7.36 2.16
CA MET A 139 4.96 -7.47 3.35
C MET A 139 5.74 -6.78 4.45
N VAL A 140 5.46 -5.49 4.66
CA VAL A 140 6.06 -4.72 5.73
C VAL A 140 5.45 -5.28 7.01
N GLN A 141 6.15 -6.23 7.63
CA GLN A 141 5.77 -6.64 8.97
C GLN A 141 5.92 -5.42 9.89
N PRO A 142 4.92 -5.11 10.72
CA PRO A 142 5.05 -4.03 11.69
C PRO A 142 6.26 -4.32 12.58
N ALA A 143 7.28 -3.50 12.45
CA ALA A 143 8.47 -3.58 13.28
C ALA A 143 8.35 -2.55 14.41
N VAL A 144 8.89 -2.88 15.57
CA VAL A 144 9.07 -1.88 16.63
C VAL A 144 10.22 -0.97 16.18
N ILE A 145 9.90 0.28 15.85
CA ILE A 145 10.88 1.25 15.35
C ILE A 145 11.27 2.21 16.48
N ASP A 146 12.56 2.44 16.66
CA ASP A 146 13.09 3.52 17.50
C ASP A 146 13.09 4.84 16.70
N LEU A 147 12.24 5.77 17.12
CA LEU A 147 12.04 7.05 16.46
C LEU A 147 13.32 7.89 16.40
N ASN A 148 14.22 7.75 17.38
CA ASN A 148 15.48 8.50 17.41
C ASN A 148 16.48 8.00 16.36
N ILE A 149 16.33 6.77 15.85
CA ILE A 149 17.15 6.25 14.75
C ILE A 149 16.65 6.86 13.43
N VAL A 150 15.34 6.83 13.18
CA VAL A 150 14.74 7.41 11.96
C VAL A 150 15.00 8.91 11.85
N LEU A 151 14.93 9.64 12.96
CA LEU A 151 15.19 11.08 12.98
C LEU A 151 16.64 11.41 12.59
N ARG A 152 17.62 10.59 12.99
CA ARG A 152 19.04 10.78 12.62
C ARG A 152 19.29 10.50 11.13
N ASP A 153 18.63 9.50 10.58
CA ASP A 153 18.71 9.19 9.14
C ASP A 153 18.14 10.33 8.30
N LEU A 154 17.02 10.89 8.76
CA LEU A 154 16.35 12.01 8.13
C LEU A 154 17.20 13.30 8.20
N GLU A 155 17.81 13.57 9.35
CA GLU A 155 18.75 14.68 9.54
C GLU A 155 19.88 14.65 8.51
N GLN A 156 20.55 13.50 8.39
CA GLN A 156 21.69 13.32 7.48
C GLN A 156 21.30 13.45 5.99
N MET A 157 20.06 13.07 5.64
CA MET A 157 19.54 13.23 4.28
C MET A 157 19.18 14.69 3.99
N LEU A 158 18.53 15.38 4.95
CA LEU A 158 18.11 16.76 4.82
C LEU A 158 19.29 17.73 4.80
N GLU A 159 20.33 17.49 5.60
CA GLU A 159 21.59 18.25 5.55
C GLU A 159 22.27 18.22 4.17
N ARG A 160 22.00 17.19 3.35
CA ARG A 160 22.55 17.07 1.99
C ARG A 160 21.66 17.67 0.91
N LEU A 161 20.40 17.93 1.22
CA LEU A 161 19.37 18.42 0.29
C LEU A 161 19.08 19.91 0.47
N ILE A 162 19.32 20.43 1.67
CA ILE A 162 19.05 21.82 2.03
C ILE A 162 20.34 22.63 1.83
N ASP A 163 20.21 23.76 1.14
CA ASP A 163 21.30 24.70 0.81
C ASP A 163 21.92 25.32 2.08
N GLU A 164 23.16 25.83 1.99
CA GLU A 164 24.03 26.24 3.12
C GLU A 164 23.44 27.34 4.04
N ASN A 165 22.31 27.94 3.64
CA ASN A 165 21.69 29.10 4.27
C ASN A 165 20.46 28.78 5.16
N ILE A 166 20.19 27.52 5.46
CA ILE A 166 19.05 27.12 6.30
C ILE A 166 19.56 26.29 7.49
N GLU A 167 19.32 26.80 8.70
CA GLU A 167 19.69 26.13 9.95
C GLU A 167 18.63 25.08 10.32
N LEU A 168 18.97 23.80 10.23
CA LEU A 168 18.12 22.68 10.64
C LEU A 168 18.43 22.31 12.10
N THR A 169 17.43 22.40 12.98
CA THR A 169 17.53 21.93 14.37
C THR A 169 16.50 20.85 14.64
N ILE A 170 16.95 19.64 15.00
CA ILE A 170 16.09 18.53 15.40
C ILE A 170 16.27 18.30 16.91
N LEU A 171 15.16 18.30 17.66
CA LEU A 171 15.15 18.07 19.10
C LEU A 171 14.56 16.67 19.41
N PRO A 172 15.39 15.62 19.45
CA PRO A 172 14.91 14.28 19.79
C PRO A 172 14.50 14.19 21.27
N CYS A 173 13.39 13.51 21.55
CA CYS A 173 12.95 13.28 22.92
C CYS A 173 13.80 12.22 23.61
N THR A 174 14.04 12.40 24.92
CA THR A 174 14.85 11.49 25.76
C THR A 174 14.12 10.18 26.12
N HIS A 175 12.80 10.11 25.94
CA HIS A 175 11.98 8.91 26.09
C HIS A 175 11.06 8.72 24.88
N PRO A 176 11.56 8.24 23.73
CA PRO A 176 10.70 7.95 22.59
C PRO A 176 9.79 6.76 22.92
N GLY A 177 8.49 6.92 22.71
CA GLY A 177 7.55 5.80 22.74
C GLY A 177 7.85 4.83 21.60
N ARG A 178 7.80 3.52 21.87
CA ARG A 178 7.86 2.49 20.82
C ARG A 178 6.60 2.59 19.98
N ILE A 179 6.73 3.01 18.73
CA ILE A 179 5.62 3.06 17.79
C ILE A 179 5.64 1.81 16.91
N ILE A 180 4.46 1.26 16.68
CA ILE A 180 4.23 0.25 15.65
C ILE A 180 3.90 1.05 14.39
N ALA A 181 4.84 1.09 13.45
CA ALA A 181 4.64 1.72 12.16
C ALA A 181 5.09 0.76 11.07
N GLU A 182 4.52 0.91 9.87
CA GLU A 182 5.08 0.30 8.68
C GLU A 182 6.39 1.02 8.38
N PRO A 183 7.58 0.40 8.53
CA PRO A 183 8.80 1.02 8.09
C PRO A 183 8.70 1.33 6.59
N ALA A 184 8.64 2.62 6.24
CA ALA A 184 9.09 3.05 4.94
C ALA A 184 10.53 2.58 4.84
N THR A 185 10.82 1.65 3.93
CA THR A 185 12.16 1.09 3.72
C THR A 185 13.12 2.21 3.33
N SER A 186 13.69 2.83 4.37
CA SER A 186 14.92 3.59 4.35
C SER A 186 15.98 2.65 3.81
N GLY A 187 16.36 2.85 2.55
CA GLY A 187 17.52 2.21 1.98
C GLY A 187 18.75 2.71 2.74
N ARG A 188 19.29 1.87 3.62
CA ARG A 188 20.68 1.93 4.04
C ARG A 188 21.44 0.80 3.33
N CYS A 189 22.37 1.24 2.48
CA CYS A 189 23.58 0.63 1.92
C CYS A 189 23.55 -0.84 1.48
#